data_AF-A0A383AQA7-F1
#
_entry.id   AF-A0A383AQA7-F1
#
_cell.length_a   1.000
_cell.length_b   1.000
_cell.length_c   1.000
_cell.angle_alpha   90.00
_cell.angle_beta   90.00
_cell.angle_gamma   90.00
#
_symmetry.space_group_name_H-M   'P 1'
#
loop_
_entity.id
_entity.type
_entity.pdbx_description
1 polymer ?
#
loop_
_entity_poly.entity_id
_entity_poly.type
_entity_poly.pdbx_seq_one_letter_code
_entity_poly.pdbx_strand_id
1 'polypeptide(L)'
;MIQSKNKGLINILADPKSIIGILISIGGIYWAFRDFHFAEFTASIQKIKIIYLVVATILLWGSVWLRALRWRWLFKKENSPSTSSLYRAELIGYFGNNVLPLRLGELLRSYIVGKENHLSKSFVIGTVVLERLMDMIALISLALLLLLIYPLEESIRGYVLWSGIISIFTITIFLIILHRIKVVKANHKILLILKQIVDGVLSIRKEMVIPVIISSLL
;
A
#
# COMPACT_ATOMS: atom_id res chain seq x y z
N MET A 1 -18.26 35.78 6.11
CA MET A 1 -17.31 34.80 5.53
C MET A 1 -17.91 33.41 5.24
N ILE A 2 -19.04 33.03 5.85
CA ILE A 2 -19.65 31.68 5.69
C ILE A 2 -20.49 31.52 4.40
N GLN A 3 -21.12 32.59 3.89
CA GLN A 3 -21.98 32.53 2.68
C GLN A 3 -21.23 32.28 1.35
N SER A 4 -19.94 32.61 1.27
CA SER A 4 -19.14 32.42 0.03
C SER A 4 -18.80 30.95 -0.24
N LYS A 5 -18.60 30.15 0.82
CA LYS A 5 -18.19 28.73 0.70
C LYS A 5 -19.31 27.83 0.19
N ASN A 6 -20.57 28.13 0.55
CA ASN A 6 -21.74 27.37 0.10
C ASN A 6 -22.03 27.52 -1.40
N LYS A 7 -21.81 28.71 -1.98
CA LYS A 7 -21.96 28.91 -3.43
C LYS A 7 -20.95 28.09 -4.24
N GLY A 8 -19.75 27.88 -3.71
CA GLY A 8 -18.74 27.03 -4.35
C GLY A 8 -19.12 25.56 -4.38
N LEU A 9 -19.63 25.01 -3.27
CA LEU A 9 -20.05 23.60 -3.21
C LEU A 9 -21.24 23.30 -4.12
N ILE A 10 -22.22 24.21 -4.17
CA ILE A 10 -23.41 24.07 -5.03
C ILE A 10 -23.02 24.14 -6.51
N ASN A 11 -22.09 25.03 -6.89
CA ASN A 11 -21.58 25.10 -8.25
C ASN A 11 -20.76 23.86 -8.66
N ILE A 12 -20.04 23.23 -7.72
CA ILE A 12 -19.33 21.96 -7.95
C ILE A 12 -20.34 20.82 -8.14
N LEU A 13 -21.39 20.74 -7.31
CA LEU A 13 -22.42 19.72 -7.43
C LEU A 13 -23.29 19.89 -8.69
N ALA A 14 -23.39 21.11 -9.22
CA ALA A 14 -24.10 21.42 -10.46
C ALA A 14 -23.24 21.25 -11.74
N ASP A 15 -21.95 20.92 -11.62
CA ASP A 15 -21.10 20.60 -12.78
C ASP A 15 -21.62 19.31 -13.44
N PRO A 16 -21.90 19.31 -14.76
CA PRO A 16 -22.31 18.11 -15.50
C PRO A 16 -21.46 16.88 -15.22
N LYS A 17 -20.14 17.04 -15.00
CA LYS A 17 -19.24 15.92 -14.67
C LYS A 17 -19.53 15.31 -13.30
N SER A 18 -19.82 16.14 -12.31
CA SER A 18 -20.18 15.71 -10.96
C SER A 18 -21.56 15.05 -10.93
N ILE A 19 -22.53 15.59 -11.68
CA ILE A 19 -23.86 14.98 -11.84
C ILE A 19 -23.76 13.59 -12.46
N ILE A 20 -22.98 13.43 -13.54
CA ILE A 20 -22.74 12.12 -14.16
C ILE A 20 -22.09 11.16 -13.17
N GLY A 21 -21.07 11.60 -12.43
CA GLY A 21 -20.41 10.77 -11.41
C GLY A 21 -21.36 10.33 -10.30
N ILE A 22 -22.25 11.22 -9.84
CA ILE A 22 -23.28 10.91 -8.84
C ILE A 22 -24.28 9.90 -9.40
N LEU A 23 -24.77 10.10 -10.63
CA LEU A 23 -25.70 9.17 -11.29
C LEU A 23 -25.10 7.78 -11.47
N ILE A 24 -23.85 7.69 -11.92
CA ILE A 24 -23.13 6.41 -12.03
C ILE A 24 -22.97 5.78 -10.65
N SER A 25 -22.65 6.56 -9.63
CA SER A 25 -22.48 6.06 -8.25
C SER A 25 -23.80 5.53 -7.69
N ILE A 26 -24.91 6.27 -7.86
CA ILE A 26 -26.25 5.83 -7.44
C ILE A 26 -26.68 4.58 -8.21
N GLY A 27 -26.47 4.55 -9.53
CA GLY A 27 -26.75 3.38 -10.37
C GLY A 27 -25.95 2.16 -9.94
N GLY A 28 -24.67 2.34 -9.62
CA GLY A 28 -23.79 1.29 -9.12
C GLY A 28 -24.21 0.78 -7.74
N ILE A 29 -24.58 1.67 -6.81
CA ILE A 29 -25.12 1.29 -5.50
C ILE A 29 -26.43 0.52 -5.67
N TYR A 30 -27.37 1.03 -6.49
CA TYR A 30 -28.61 0.32 -6.75
C TYR A 30 -28.35 -1.07 -7.34
N TRP A 31 -27.47 -1.18 -8.33
CA TRP A 31 -27.13 -2.46 -8.95
C TRP A 31 -26.47 -3.43 -7.96
N ALA A 32 -25.59 -2.93 -7.09
CA ALA A 32 -24.93 -3.74 -6.06
C ALA A 32 -25.89 -4.25 -4.97
N PHE A 33 -26.92 -3.47 -4.63
CA PHE A 33 -27.86 -3.79 -3.55
C PHE A 33 -29.22 -4.32 -4.03
N ARG A 34 -29.46 -4.40 -5.34
CA ARG A 34 -30.75 -4.82 -5.91
C ARG A 34 -31.22 -6.18 -5.38
N ASP A 35 -30.29 -7.12 -5.26
CA ASP A 35 -30.55 -8.50 -4.81
C ASP A 35 -30.13 -8.71 -3.34
N PHE A 36 -29.86 -7.62 -2.61
CA PHE A 36 -29.37 -7.68 -1.23
C PHE A 36 -30.52 -7.82 -0.23
N HIS A 37 -30.59 -8.98 0.42
CA HIS A 37 -31.61 -9.29 1.41
C HIS A 37 -31.22 -8.73 2.79
N PHE A 38 -31.57 -7.46 3.05
CA PHE A 38 -31.22 -6.76 4.30
C PHE A 38 -31.67 -7.48 5.58
N ALA A 39 -32.79 -8.18 5.54
CA ALA A 39 -33.31 -8.95 6.68
C ALA A 39 -32.37 -10.12 7.05
N GLU A 40 -31.92 -10.89 6.05
CA GLU A 40 -30.99 -12.01 6.24
C GLU A 40 -29.61 -11.54 6.68
N PHE A 41 -29.14 -10.43 6.12
CA PHE A 41 -27.90 -9.79 6.57
C PHE A 41 -27.95 -9.41 8.05
N THR A 42 -29.02 -8.73 8.47
CA THR A 42 -29.19 -8.28 9.87
C THR A 42 -29.29 -9.48 10.82
N ALA A 43 -30.06 -10.50 10.45
CA ALA A 43 -30.14 -11.75 11.21
C ALA A 43 -28.79 -12.48 11.31
N SER A 44 -27.94 -12.37 10.29
CA SER A 44 -26.59 -12.94 10.30
C SER A 44 -25.65 -12.17 11.23
N ILE A 45 -25.71 -10.83 11.23
CA ILE A 45 -24.93 -9.99 12.15
C ILE A 45 -25.25 -10.32 13.62
N GLN A 46 -26.52 -10.54 13.94
CA GLN A 46 -26.96 -10.88 15.30
C GLN A 46 -26.43 -12.23 15.80
N LYS A 47 -26.08 -13.14 14.88
CA LYS A 47 -25.50 -14.46 15.21
C LYS A 47 -23.98 -14.43 15.38
N ILE A 48 -23.32 -13.31 15.12
CA ILE A 48 -21.85 -13.20 15.23
C ILE A 48 -21.44 -13.35 16.70
N LYS A 49 -20.55 -14.31 16.98
CA LYS A 49 -19.92 -14.41 18.29
C LYS A 49 -18.86 -13.32 18.43
N ILE A 50 -19.05 -12.44 19.41
CA ILE A 50 -18.14 -11.30 19.66
C ILE A 50 -16.67 -11.71 19.83
N ILE A 51 -16.42 -12.94 20.31
CA ILE A 51 -15.07 -13.48 20.46
C ILE A 51 -14.28 -13.49 19.15
N TYR A 52 -14.91 -13.81 18.01
CA TYR A 52 -14.22 -13.81 16.73
C TYR A 52 -13.84 -12.39 16.30
N LEU A 53 -14.66 -11.39 16.61
CA LEU A 53 -14.38 -9.99 16.32
C LEU A 53 -13.20 -9.49 17.16
N VAL A 54 -13.17 -9.83 18.45
CA VAL A 54 -12.06 -9.49 19.34
C VAL A 54 -10.77 -10.15 18.87
N VAL A 55 -10.79 -11.45 18.58
CA VAL A 55 -9.61 -12.17 18.07
C VAL A 55 -9.11 -11.58 16.76
N ALA A 56 -9.99 -11.31 15.80
CA ALA A 56 -9.64 -10.68 14.53
C ALA A 56 -9.00 -9.30 14.73
N THR A 57 -9.53 -8.50 15.67
CA THR A 57 -8.99 -7.17 15.99
C THR A 57 -7.59 -7.26 16.59
N ILE A 58 -7.37 -8.19 17.52
CA ILE A 58 -6.04 -8.41 18.13
C ILE A 58 -5.04 -8.87 17.06
N LEU A 59 -5.44 -9.80 16.20
CA LEU A 59 -4.60 -10.27 15.09
C LEU A 59 -4.28 -9.14 14.11
N LEU A 60 -5.24 -8.25 13.83
CA LEU A 60 -5.01 -7.08 12.98
C LEU A 60 -3.96 -6.14 13.60
N TRP A 61 -4.08 -5.80 14.89
CA TRP A 61 -3.08 -4.96 15.57
C TRP A 61 -1.70 -5.61 15.59
N GLY A 62 -1.63 -6.92 15.85
CA GLY A 62 -0.40 -7.70 15.79
C GLY A 62 0.23 -7.69 14.40
N SER A 63 -0.60 -7.86 13.35
CA SER A 63 -0.15 -7.78 11.95
C SER A 63 0.46 -6.42 11.64
N VAL A 64 -0.17 -5.31 12.03
CA VAL A 64 0.39 -3.97 11.81
C VAL A 64 1.71 -3.77 12.57
N TRP A 65 1.85 -4.36 13.76
CA TRP A 65 3.12 -4.34 14.50
C TRP A 65 4.24 -5.10 13.78
N LEU A 66 3.94 -6.29 13.26
CA LEU A 66 4.90 -7.07 12.46
C LEU A 66 5.31 -6.32 11.19
N ARG A 67 4.37 -5.65 10.52
CA ARG A 67 4.67 -4.79 9.37
C ARG A 67 5.62 -3.64 9.73
N ALA A 68 5.41 -2.99 10.88
CA ALA A 68 6.31 -1.95 11.37
C ALA A 68 7.71 -2.50 11.70
N LEU A 69 7.79 -3.70 12.27
CA LEU A 69 9.06 -4.38 12.53
C LEU A 69 9.80 -4.71 11.22
N ARG A 70 9.08 -5.23 10.23
CA ARG A 70 9.61 -5.49 8.89
C ARG A 70 10.10 -4.21 8.22
N TRP A 71 9.31 -3.14 8.28
CA TRP A 71 9.68 -1.86 7.69
C TRP A 71 10.98 -1.32 8.31
N ARG A 72 11.19 -1.49 9.61
CA ARG A 72 12.44 -1.15 10.30
C ARG A 72 13.68 -1.83 9.69
N TRP A 73 13.52 -3.04 9.18
CA TRP A 73 14.61 -3.80 8.57
C TRP A 73 15.03 -3.27 7.20
N LEU A 74 14.17 -2.47 6.55
CA LEU A 74 14.47 -1.83 5.27
C LEU A 74 15.37 -0.60 5.41
N PHE A 75 15.49 -0.03 6.61
CA PHE A 75 16.38 1.09 6.90
C PHE A 75 17.83 0.64 7.10
N LYS A 76 18.79 1.55 6.90
CA LYS A 76 20.19 1.33 7.33
C LYS A 76 20.29 1.25 8.85
N LYS A 77 21.26 0.51 9.39
CA LYS A 77 21.36 0.22 10.83
C LYS A 77 21.56 1.48 11.67
N GLU A 78 22.32 2.44 11.15
CA GLU A 78 22.73 3.66 11.84
C GLU A 78 21.57 4.65 12.00
N ASN A 79 20.54 4.55 11.15
CA ASN A 79 19.44 5.51 11.03
C ASN A 79 18.06 4.83 11.12
N SER A 80 17.96 3.65 11.74
CA SER A 80 16.70 2.91 11.79
C SER A 80 15.73 3.53 12.81
N PRO A 81 14.52 3.96 12.41
CA PRO A 81 13.51 4.39 13.36
C PRO A 81 13.12 3.29 14.34
N SER A 82 12.57 3.67 15.49
CA SER A 82 12.02 2.69 16.43
C SER A 82 10.77 2.01 15.85
N THR A 83 10.56 0.73 16.16
CA THR A 83 9.36 -0.02 15.71
C THR A 83 8.07 0.68 16.15
N SER A 84 8.07 1.32 17.33
CA SER A 84 6.92 2.09 17.82
C SER A 84 6.61 3.33 16.97
N SER A 85 7.64 4.09 16.54
CA SER A 85 7.44 5.23 15.62
C SER A 85 6.89 4.75 14.27
N LEU A 86 7.44 3.66 13.72
CA LEU A 86 6.95 3.08 12.46
C LEU A 86 5.53 2.54 12.59
N TYR A 87 5.19 1.91 13.71
CA TYR A 87 3.84 1.40 13.97
C TYR A 87 2.80 2.54 14.01
N ARG A 88 3.10 3.64 14.71
CA ARG A 88 2.23 4.83 14.69
C ARG A 88 2.10 5.40 13.28
N ALA A 89 3.20 5.49 12.54
CA ALA A 89 3.17 5.98 11.16
C ALA A 89 2.35 5.08 10.24
N GLU A 90 2.41 3.75 10.41
CA GLU A 90 1.57 2.80 9.68
C GLU A 90 0.09 3.02 9.98
N LEU A 91 -0.30 3.14 11.25
CA LEU A 91 -1.69 3.43 11.64
C LEU A 91 -2.18 4.76 11.04
N ILE A 92 -1.35 5.81 11.06
CA ILE A 92 -1.70 7.10 10.44
C ILE A 92 -1.78 6.97 8.91
N GLY A 93 -0.93 6.16 8.29
CA GLY A 93 -0.98 5.86 6.86
C GLY A 93 -2.26 5.11 6.48
N TYR A 94 -2.67 4.12 7.27
CA TYR A 94 -3.94 3.42 7.09
C TYR A 94 -5.12 4.36 7.24
N PHE A 95 -5.13 5.19 8.28
CA PHE A 95 -6.15 6.23 8.43
C PHE A 95 -6.18 7.16 7.21
N GLY A 96 -5.00 7.63 6.77
CA GLY A 96 -4.86 8.47 5.58
C GLY A 96 -5.40 7.81 4.30
N ASN A 97 -5.20 6.51 4.11
CA ASN A 97 -5.73 5.79 2.95
C ASN A 97 -7.25 5.61 2.97
N ASN A 98 -7.87 5.63 4.15
CA ASN A 98 -9.33 5.55 4.27
C ASN A 98 -10.00 6.92 4.07
N VAL A 99 -9.29 8.01 4.33
CA VAL A 99 -9.84 9.38 4.29
C VAL A 99 -9.43 10.14 3.03
N LEU A 100 -8.19 9.94 2.55
CA LEU A 100 -7.63 10.67 1.42
C LEU A 100 -7.82 9.87 0.11
N PRO A 101 -8.11 10.55 -1.01
CA PRO A 101 -8.15 9.90 -2.31
C PRO A 101 -6.76 9.40 -2.73
N LEU A 102 -6.71 8.52 -3.73
CA LEU A 102 -5.47 8.06 -4.38
C LEU A 102 -4.44 7.36 -3.45
N ARG A 103 -4.88 6.82 -2.30
CA ARG A 103 -3.99 6.16 -1.32
C ARG A 103 -2.80 7.03 -0.88
N LEU A 104 -3.06 8.34 -0.69
CA LEU A 104 -2.06 9.30 -0.23
C LEU A 104 -1.56 9.05 1.21
N GLY A 105 -2.16 8.10 1.94
CA GLY A 105 -1.69 7.66 3.25
C GLY A 105 -0.26 7.10 3.24
N GLU A 106 0.21 6.54 2.13
CA GLU A 106 1.61 6.10 1.98
C GLU A 106 2.60 7.28 2.00
N LEU A 107 2.21 8.40 1.37
CA LEU A 107 2.99 9.64 1.44
C LEU A 107 2.93 10.25 2.85
N LEU A 108 1.77 10.15 3.50
CA LEU A 108 1.58 10.65 4.87
C LEU A 108 2.48 9.90 5.86
N ARG A 109 2.49 8.56 5.86
CA ARG A 109 3.38 7.78 6.74
C ARG A 109 4.84 8.09 6.48
N SER A 110 5.23 8.24 5.22
CA SER A 110 6.62 8.56 4.83
C SER A 110 7.04 9.95 5.27
N TYR A 111 6.14 10.93 5.17
CA TYR A 111 6.36 12.29 5.65
C TYR A 111 6.56 12.32 7.17
N ILE A 112 5.71 11.62 7.92
CA ILE A 112 5.76 11.60 9.40
C ILE A 112 7.05 10.95 9.87
N VAL A 113 7.39 9.78 9.35
CA VAL A 113 8.65 9.09 9.70
C VAL A 113 9.86 9.95 9.36
N GLY A 114 9.87 10.59 8.17
CA GLY A 114 10.95 11.50 7.79
C GLY A 114 11.08 12.68 8.74
N LYS A 115 9.96 13.27 9.16
CA LYS A 115 9.94 14.41 10.09
C LYS A 115 10.37 14.02 11.51
N GLU A 116 9.84 12.93 12.05
CA GLU A 116 10.11 12.49 13.43
C GLU A 116 11.53 11.95 13.63
N ASN A 117 12.12 11.37 12.58
CA ASN A 117 13.43 10.71 12.67
C ASN A 117 14.55 11.49 11.97
N HIS A 118 14.30 12.75 11.59
CA HIS A 118 15.24 13.61 10.86
C HIS A 118 15.82 12.97 9.58
N LEU A 119 15.03 12.15 8.90
CA LEU A 119 15.40 11.48 7.65
C LEU A 119 14.86 12.26 6.45
N SER A 120 15.53 12.13 5.31
CA SER A 120 14.95 12.63 4.06
C SER A 120 13.63 11.92 3.77
N LYS A 121 12.56 12.69 3.54
CA LYS A 121 11.24 12.17 3.14
C LYS A 121 11.33 11.35 1.87
N SER A 122 12.16 11.79 0.92
CA SER A 122 12.44 11.08 -0.34
C SER A 122 13.10 9.73 -0.08
N PHE A 123 14.03 9.67 0.88
CA PHE A 123 14.64 8.41 1.30
C PHE A 123 13.61 7.46 1.92
N VAL A 124 12.77 7.95 2.83
CA VAL A 124 11.71 7.14 3.46
C VAL A 124 10.73 6.62 2.40
N ILE A 125 10.32 7.44 1.43
CA ILE A 125 9.49 7.00 0.30
C ILE A 125 10.17 5.85 -0.46
N GLY A 126 11.50 5.92 -0.69
CA GLY A 126 12.27 4.83 -1.26
C GLY A 126 12.16 3.51 -0.47
N THR A 127 12.17 3.57 0.86
CA THR A 127 11.98 2.37 1.70
C THR A 127 10.56 1.80 1.58
N VAL A 128 9.53 2.64 1.37
CA VAL A 128 8.16 2.18 1.10
C VAL A 128 8.07 1.51 -0.26
N VAL A 129 8.70 2.07 -1.28
CA VAL A 129 8.79 1.44 -2.61
C VAL A 129 9.46 0.08 -2.53
N LEU A 130 10.55 -0.05 -1.78
CA LEU A 130 11.20 -1.33 -1.53
C LEU A 130 10.26 -2.33 -0.84
N GLU A 131 9.49 -1.88 0.15
CA GLU A 131 8.47 -2.71 0.78
C GLU A 131 7.46 -3.26 -0.24
N ARG A 132 6.98 -2.40 -1.17
CA ARG A 132 6.06 -2.82 -2.24
C ARG A 132 6.70 -3.81 -3.21
N LEU A 133 7.98 -3.64 -3.54
CA LEU A 133 8.71 -4.60 -4.37
C LEU A 133 8.81 -5.96 -3.69
N MET A 134 9.08 -6.00 -2.38
CA MET A 134 9.13 -7.24 -1.61
C MET A 134 7.76 -7.92 -1.56
N ASP A 135 6.69 -7.15 -1.34
CA ASP A 135 5.31 -7.66 -1.38
C ASP A 135 4.98 -8.27 -2.76
N MET A 136 5.37 -7.62 -3.86
CA MET A 136 5.16 -8.13 -5.22
C MET A 136 5.92 -9.44 -5.46
N ILE A 137 7.18 -9.53 -5.04
CA ILE A 137 7.98 -10.75 -5.17
C ILE A 137 7.33 -11.89 -4.38
N ALA A 138 6.93 -11.65 -3.13
CA ALA A 138 6.27 -12.65 -2.30
C ALA A 138 4.97 -13.15 -2.96
N LEU A 139 4.14 -12.24 -3.48
CA LEU A 139 2.91 -12.59 -4.19
C LEU A 139 3.17 -13.44 -5.44
N ILE A 140 4.16 -13.08 -6.26
CA ILE A 140 4.54 -13.85 -7.45
C ILE A 140 5.02 -15.25 -7.03
N SER A 141 5.88 -15.34 -6.02
CA SER A 141 6.37 -16.63 -5.50
C SER A 141 5.23 -17.50 -4.99
N LEU A 142 4.27 -16.93 -4.27
CA LEU A 142 3.11 -17.67 -3.75
C LEU A 142 2.17 -18.12 -4.88
N ALA A 143 1.97 -17.28 -5.90
CA ALA A 143 1.17 -17.62 -7.08
C ALA A 143 1.81 -18.75 -7.90
N LEU A 144 3.14 -18.74 -8.05
CA LEU A 144 3.88 -19.83 -8.69
C LEU A 144 3.81 -21.12 -7.87
N LEU A 145 3.91 -21.03 -6.55
CA LEU A 145 3.74 -22.18 -5.66
C LEU A 145 2.34 -22.79 -5.78
N LEU A 146 1.30 -21.96 -5.86
CA LEU A 146 -0.08 -22.40 -6.07
C LEU A 146 -0.22 -23.20 -7.37
N LEU A 147 0.41 -22.75 -8.46
CA LEU A 147 0.40 -23.46 -9.75
C LEU A 147 1.09 -24.84 -9.70
N LEU A 148 2.03 -25.05 -8.78
CA LEU A 148 2.73 -26.32 -8.61
C LEU A 148 1.93 -27.31 -7.77
N ILE A 149 1.19 -26.82 -6.77
CA ILE A 149 0.47 -27.65 -5.80
C ILE A 149 -0.95 -27.96 -6.28
N TYR A 150 -1.61 -27.01 -6.92
CA TYR A 150 -3.02 -27.10 -7.26
C TYR A 150 -3.25 -27.15 -8.78
N PRO A 151 -3.98 -28.16 -9.29
CA PRO A 151 -4.35 -28.25 -10.70
C PRO A 151 -5.42 -27.21 -11.00
N LEU A 152 -4.98 -26.01 -11.39
CA LEU A 152 -5.87 -24.93 -11.83
C LEU A 152 -6.42 -25.22 -13.23
N GLU A 153 -7.64 -24.75 -13.48
CA GLU A 153 -8.22 -24.72 -14.83
C GLU A 153 -7.29 -23.98 -15.80
N GLU A 154 -7.18 -24.48 -17.04
CA GLU A 154 -6.20 -23.97 -18.02
C GLU A 154 -6.33 -22.47 -18.29
N SER A 155 -7.55 -21.92 -18.28
CA SER A 155 -7.77 -20.47 -18.42
C SER A 155 -7.17 -19.69 -17.24
N ILE A 156 -7.44 -20.11 -16.01
CA ILE A 156 -6.91 -19.48 -14.79
C ILE A 156 -5.38 -19.59 -14.76
N ARG A 157 -4.86 -20.76 -15.09
CA ARG A 157 -3.42 -21.03 -15.20
C ARG A 157 -2.73 -20.05 -16.15
N GLY A 158 -3.31 -19.82 -17.33
CA GLY A 158 -2.83 -18.84 -18.29
C GLY A 158 -2.77 -17.42 -17.72
N TYR A 159 -3.84 -16.95 -17.08
CA TYR A 159 -3.86 -15.63 -16.45
C TYR A 159 -2.81 -15.46 -15.35
N VAL A 160 -2.61 -16.47 -14.51
CA VAL A 160 -1.59 -16.43 -13.45
C VAL A 160 -0.18 -16.38 -14.05
N LEU A 161 0.11 -17.16 -15.10
CA LEU A 161 1.42 -17.14 -15.76
C LEU A 161 1.70 -15.78 -16.44
N TRP A 162 0.76 -15.27 -17.22
CA TRP A 162 0.93 -13.99 -17.91
C TRP A 162 1.06 -12.82 -16.94
N SER A 163 0.25 -12.78 -15.87
CA SER A 163 0.38 -11.75 -14.83
C SER A 163 1.72 -11.84 -14.09
N GLY A 164 2.24 -13.05 -13.85
CA GLY A 164 3.59 -13.26 -13.31
C GLY A 164 4.68 -12.70 -14.23
N ILE A 165 4.63 -13.02 -15.52
CA ILE A 165 5.61 -12.54 -16.52
C ILE A 165 5.61 -11.01 -16.61
N ILE A 166 4.41 -10.40 -16.71
CA ILE A 166 4.27 -8.94 -16.77
C ILE A 166 4.83 -8.29 -15.50
N SER A 167 4.60 -8.88 -14.33
CA SER A 167 5.10 -8.35 -13.07
C SER A 167 6.63 -8.43 -12.98
N ILE A 168 7.24 -9.55 -13.37
CA ILE A 168 8.70 -9.72 -13.41
C ILE A 168 9.34 -8.73 -14.40
N PHE A 169 8.76 -8.58 -15.59
CA PHE A 169 9.23 -7.63 -16.60
C PHE A 169 9.18 -6.19 -16.06
N THR A 170 8.07 -5.82 -15.42
CA THR A 170 7.87 -4.48 -14.82
C THR A 170 8.91 -4.22 -13.72
N ILE A 171 9.12 -5.17 -12.81
CA ILE A 171 10.12 -5.07 -11.75
C ILE A 171 11.53 -4.93 -12.35
N THR A 172 11.85 -5.69 -13.38
CA THR A 172 13.17 -5.65 -14.03
C THR A 172 13.44 -4.29 -14.67
N ILE A 173 12.48 -3.75 -15.44
CA ILE A 173 12.57 -2.39 -16.01
C ILE A 173 12.75 -1.36 -14.89
N PHE A 174 11.95 -1.47 -13.83
CA PHE A 174 12.02 -0.56 -12.70
C PHE A 174 13.43 -0.55 -12.06
N LEU A 175 14.01 -1.71 -11.81
CA LEU A 175 15.37 -1.84 -11.27
C LEU A 175 16.44 -1.27 -12.21
N ILE A 176 16.30 -1.47 -13.53
CA ILE A 176 17.21 -0.88 -14.53
C ILE A 176 17.15 0.65 -14.46
N ILE A 177 15.95 1.23 -14.39
CA ILE A 177 15.77 2.69 -14.28
C ILE A 177 16.43 3.21 -13.01
N LEU A 178 16.21 2.57 -11.87
CA LEU A 178 16.85 2.97 -10.60
C LEU A 178 18.38 2.91 -10.68
N HIS A 179 18.93 1.86 -11.30
CA HIS A 179 20.37 1.74 -11.49
C HIS A 179 20.92 2.87 -12.36
N ARG A 180 20.24 3.22 -13.45
CA ARG A 180 20.62 4.36 -14.31
C ARG A 180 20.61 5.67 -13.54
N ILE A 181 19.56 5.96 -12.76
CA ILE A 181 19.44 7.20 -11.97
C ILE A 181 20.60 7.33 -10.96
N LYS A 182 21.04 6.22 -10.35
CA LYS A 182 22.15 6.22 -9.39
C LYS A 182 23.47 6.66 -10.00
N VAL A 183 23.76 6.21 -11.23
CA VAL A 183 25.04 6.44 -11.92
C VAL A 183 25.16 7.86 -12.47
N VAL A 184 24.05 8.52 -12.79
CA VAL A 184 24.06 9.88 -13.36
C VAL A 184 24.60 10.89 -12.34
N LYS A 185 25.73 11.54 -12.63
CA LYS A 185 26.19 12.73 -11.89
C LYS A 185 25.30 13.93 -12.24
N ALA A 186 24.72 14.60 -11.25
CA ALA A 186 24.12 15.92 -11.48
C ALA A 186 24.03 16.75 -10.20
N ASN A 187 23.99 18.07 -10.42
CA ASN A 187 23.86 19.10 -9.39
C ASN A 187 22.42 19.64 -9.27
N HIS A 188 21.47 19.17 -10.08
CA HIS A 188 20.08 19.64 -10.04
C HIS A 188 19.30 19.02 -8.87
N LYS A 189 18.51 19.87 -8.18
CA LYS A 189 17.69 19.51 -7.01
C LYS A 189 16.79 18.29 -7.23
N ILE A 190 16.18 18.15 -8.42
CA ILE A 190 15.30 17.03 -8.76
C ILE A 190 16.07 15.71 -8.77
N LEU A 191 17.27 15.67 -9.35
CA LEU A 191 18.06 14.44 -9.38
C LEU A 191 18.54 14.05 -7.98
N LEU A 192 18.82 15.02 -7.10
CA LEU A 192 19.14 14.75 -5.70
C LEU A 192 17.96 14.08 -4.97
N ILE A 193 16.73 14.53 -5.21
CA ILE A 193 15.51 13.89 -4.68
C ILE A 193 15.39 12.46 -5.19
N LEU A 194 15.55 12.24 -6.50
CA LEU A 194 15.47 10.89 -7.09
C LEU A 194 16.57 9.97 -6.55
N LYS A 195 17.79 10.46 -6.36
CA LYS A 195 18.88 9.69 -5.75
C LYS A 195 18.57 9.28 -4.32
N GLN A 196 17.97 10.17 -3.52
CA GLN A 196 17.55 9.82 -2.16
C GLN A 196 16.49 8.71 -2.16
N ILE A 197 15.55 8.72 -3.11
CA ILE A 197 14.58 7.63 -3.30
C ILE A 197 15.32 6.34 -3.66
N VAL A 198 16.22 6.36 -4.64
CA VAL A 198 17.02 5.19 -5.04
C VAL A 198 17.83 4.64 -3.86
N ASP A 199 18.44 5.51 -3.06
CA ASP A 199 19.20 5.10 -1.86
C ASP A 199 18.31 4.45 -0.80
N GLY A 200 17.05 4.88 -0.69
CA GLY A 200 16.03 4.24 0.16
C GLY A 200 15.54 2.91 -0.41
N VAL A 201 15.46 2.77 -1.74
CA VAL A 201 15.13 1.47 -2.35
C VAL A 201 16.28 0.46 -2.13
N LEU A 202 17.53 0.94 -2.14
CA LEU A 202 18.73 0.13 -1.98
C LEU A 202 19.26 0.10 -0.54
N SER A 203 18.48 0.54 0.46
CA SER A 203 18.94 0.62 1.85
C SER A 203 18.86 -0.69 2.63
N ILE A 204 18.25 -1.74 2.06
CA ILE A 204 18.09 -3.03 2.73
C ILE A 204 19.45 -3.61 3.14
N ARG A 205 19.53 -4.05 4.39
CA ARG A 205 20.72 -4.73 4.91
C ARG A 205 20.75 -6.16 4.40
N LYS A 206 21.90 -6.62 3.90
CA LYS A 206 22.05 -7.97 3.32
C LYS A 206 21.61 -9.06 4.32
N GLU A 207 21.96 -8.88 5.59
CA GLU A 207 21.61 -9.80 6.68
C GLU A 207 20.11 -9.86 7.00
N MET A 208 19.33 -8.85 6.60
CA MET A 208 17.89 -8.79 6.88
C MET A 208 17.01 -9.18 5.70
N VAL A 209 17.60 -9.51 4.54
CA VAL A 209 16.83 -9.92 3.35
C VAL A 209 15.97 -11.14 3.65
N ILE A 210 16.53 -12.16 4.31
CA ILE A 210 15.81 -13.39 4.64
C ILE A 210 14.66 -13.12 5.65
N PRO A 211 14.89 -12.45 6.80
CA PRO A 211 13.79 -12.04 7.69
C PRO A 211 12.71 -11.23 6.99
N VAL A 212 13.08 -10.30 6.10
CA VAL A 212 12.13 -9.49 5.33
C VAL A 212 11.29 -10.38 4.42
N ILE A 213 11.89 -11.31 3.67
CA ILE A 213 11.14 -12.22 2.79
C ILE A 213 10.19 -13.11 3.61
N ILE A 214 10.67 -13.71 4.70
CA ILE A 214 9.86 -14.58 5.56
C ILE A 214 8.68 -13.80 6.14
N SER A 215 8.93 -12.61 6.69
CA SER A 215 7.87 -11.74 7.22
C SER A 215 6.95 -11.14 6.16
N SER A 216 7.28 -11.27 4.86
CA SER A 216 6.40 -10.88 3.76
C SER A 216 5.44 -12.00 3.33
N LEU A 217 5.72 -13.24 3.76
CA LEU A 217 4.87 -14.41 3.51
C LEU A 217 3.84 -14.67 4.64
N LEU A 218 3.99 -13.94 5.75
CA LEU A 218 3.19 -14.03 6.98
C LEU A 218 2.14 -12.92 7.03
#